data_AF-A0A7J8LD75-F1
#
_entry.id   AF-A0A7J8LD75-F1
#
_cell.length_a   1.000
_cell.length_b   1.000
_cell.length_c   1.000
_cell.angle_alpha   90.00
_cell.angle_beta   90.00
_cell.angle_gamma   90.00
#
_symmetry.space_group_name_H-M   'P 1'
#
loop_
_entity.id
_entity.type
_entity.pdbx_description
1 polymer ?
#
loop_
_entity_poly.entity_id
_entity_poly.type
_entity_poly.pdbx_seq_one_letter_code
_entity_poly.pdbx_strand_id
1 'polypeptide(L)'
;MERLRVEMKEISEEQREIKVGQKKVREKFEAIELECEELRKETILITQQTANTQIRLALMFQILKARQNQELDKATILTHAL
;
A
#
# COMPACT_ATOMS: atom_id res chain seq x y z
N MET A 1 19.72 5.77 -54.65
CA MET A 1 19.92 4.48 -53.96
C MET A 1 20.81 4.62 -52.74
N GLU A 2 21.99 5.24 -52.83
CA GLU A 2 22.91 5.34 -51.68
C GLU A 2 22.36 6.15 -50.51
N ARG A 3 21.76 7.32 -50.75
CA ARG A 3 21.11 8.13 -49.70
C ARG A 3 20.04 7.37 -48.91
N LEU A 4 19.15 6.68 -49.62
CA LEU A 4 18.11 5.83 -49.01
C LEU A 4 18.70 4.74 -48.11
N ARG A 5 19.83 4.13 -48.49
CA ARG A 5 20.48 3.10 -47.66
C ARG A 5 21.06 3.66 -46.37
N VAL A 6 21.64 4.87 -46.43
CA VAL A 6 22.15 5.57 -45.25
C VAL A 6 21.01 5.93 -44.31
N GLU A 7 19.95 6.56 -44.82
CA GLU A 7 18.75 6.91 -44.04
C GLU A 7 18.09 5.67 -43.40
N MET A 8 17.96 4.57 -44.14
CA MET A 8 17.42 3.32 -43.59
C MET A 8 18.28 2.74 -42.46
N LYS A 9 19.61 2.91 -42.54
CA LYS A 9 20.52 2.46 -41.49
C LYS A 9 20.38 3.33 -40.23
N GLU A 10 20.31 4.64 -40.38
CA GLU A 10 20.08 5.58 -39.28
C GLU A 10 18.74 5.30 -38.58
N ILE A 11 17.66 5.16 -39.34
CA ILE A 11 16.34 4.79 -38.79
C ILE A 11 16.39 3.46 -38.04
N SER A 12 17.11 2.46 -38.56
CA SER A 12 17.26 1.17 -37.88
C SER A 12 18.00 1.29 -36.54
N GLU A 13 18.94 2.21 -36.43
CA GLU A 13 19.72 2.45 -35.22
C GLU A 13 18.87 3.19 -34.18
N GLU A 14 18.17 4.25 -34.59
CA GLU A 14 17.20 4.96 -33.76
C GLU A 14 16.10 4.03 -33.23
N GLN A 15 15.54 3.17 -34.09
CA GLN A 15 14.53 2.19 -33.66
C GLN A 15 15.08 1.20 -32.63
N ARG A 16 16.37 0.85 -32.71
CA ARG A 16 17.00 -0.03 -31.73
C ARG A 16 17.13 0.68 -30.38
N GLU A 17 17.55 1.94 -30.37
CA GLU A 17 17.63 2.75 -29.15
C GLU A 17 16.26 2.94 -28.51
N ILE A 18 15.24 3.25 -29.32
CA ILE A 18 13.85 3.37 -28.85
C ILE A 18 13.38 2.07 -28.17
N LYS A 19 13.65 0.91 -28.78
CA LYS A 19 13.28 -0.40 -28.18
C LYS A 19 13.96 -0.62 -26.84
N VAL A 20 15.24 -0.26 -26.70
CA VAL A 20 15.97 -0.37 -25.43
C VAL A 20 15.38 0.58 -24.39
N GLY A 21 15.10 1.83 -24.78
CA GLY A 21 14.46 2.82 -23.91
C GLY A 21 13.09 2.37 -23.42
N GLN A 22 12.24 1.87 -24.33
CA GLN A 22 10.92 1.33 -24.00
C GLN A 22 11.00 0.14 -23.04
N LYS A 23 11.95 -0.78 -23.26
CA LYS A 23 12.17 -1.91 -22.35
C LYS A 23 12.53 -1.43 -20.94
N LYS A 24 13.48 -0.49 -20.83
CA LYS A 24 13.91 0.06 -19.54
C LYS A 24 12.77 0.78 -18.81
N VAL A 25 11.95 1.52 -19.55
CA VAL A 25 10.77 2.20 -18.98
C VAL A 25 9.77 1.17 -18.46
N ARG A 26 9.47 0.13 -19.25
CA ARG A 26 8.57 -0.96 -18.84
C ARG A 26 9.03 -1.64 -17.56
N GLU A 27 10.29 -2.05 -17.49
CA GLU A 27 10.86 -2.71 -16.30
C GLU A 27 10.73 -1.84 -15.04
N LYS A 28 10.89 -0.51 -15.18
CA LYS A 28 10.66 0.42 -14.06
C LYS A 28 9.20 0.49 -13.63
N PHE A 29 8.26 0.52 -14.59
CA PHE A 29 6.84 0.52 -14.26
C PHE A 29 6.42 -0.78 -13.57
N GLU A 30 6.89 -1.92 -14.05
CA GLU A 30 6.62 -3.22 -13.42
C GLU A 30 7.15 -3.27 -11.97
N ALA A 31 8.35 -2.73 -11.71
CA ALA A 31 8.88 -2.62 -10.35
C ALA A 31 8.03 -1.69 -9.45
N ILE A 32 7.61 -0.53 -9.97
CA ILE A 32 6.73 0.40 -9.23
C ILE A 32 5.38 -0.24 -8.92
N GLU A 33 4.80 -0.99 -9.86
CA GLU A 33 3.53 -1.69 -9.64
C GLU A 33 3.63 -2.74 -8.52
N LEU A 34 4.74 -3.48 -8.47
CA LEU A 34 5.01 -4.43 -7.40
C LEU A 34 5.13 -3.73 -6.04
N GLU A 35 5.92 -2.66 -5.96
CA GLU A 35 6.07 -1.86 -4.73
C GLU A 35 4.71 -1.26 -4.28
N CYS A 36 3.91 -0.75 -5.20
CA CYS A 36 2.57 -0.22 -4.90
C CYS A 36 1.64 -1.30 -4.32
N GLU A 37 1.70 -2.52 -4.83
CA GLU A 37 0.88 -3.62 -4.32
C GLU A 37 1.32 -4.07 -2.92
N GLU A 38 2.63 -4.07 -2.65
CA GLU A 38 3.17 -4.33 -1.31
C GLU A 38 2.73 -3.24 -0.31
N LEU A 39 2.91 -1.97 -0.67
CA LEU A 39 2.45 -0.84 0.15
C LEU A 39 0.95 -0.89 0.43
N ARG A 40 0.14 -1.29 -0.56
CA ARG A 40 -1.30 -1.47 -0.38
C ARG A 40 -1.62 -2.55 0.65
N LYS A 41 -0.93 -3.70 0.61
CA LYS A 41 -1.12 -4.79 1.58
C LYS A 41 -0.74 -4.36 2.99
N GLU A 42 0.40 -3.70 3.14
CA GLU A 42 0.86 -3.17 4.44
C GLU A 42 -0.12 -2.13 4.99
N THR A 43 -0.61 -1.23 4.14
CA THR A 43 -1.59 -0.21 4.54
C THR A 43 -2.89 -0.84 5.04
N ILE A 44 -3.39 -1.90 4.37
CA ILE A 44 -4.58 -2.62 4.81
C ILE A 44 -4.36 -3.25 6.18
N LEU A 45 -3.20 -3.89 6.39
CA LEU A 45 -2.86 -4.53 7.67
C LEU A 45 -2.79 -3.49 8.80
N ILE A 46 -2.07 -2.38 8.59
CA ILE A 46 -1.96 -1.29 9.57
C ILE A 46 -3.33 -0.70 9.88
N THR A 47 -4.18 -0.51 8.86
CA THR A 47 -5.54 0.02 9.05
C THR A 47 -6.38 -0.92 9.92
N GLN A 48 -6.35 -2.22 9.67
CA GLN A 48 -7.06 -3.21 10.48
C GLN A 48 -6.56 -3.25 11.92
N GLN A 49 -5.24 -3.24 12.11
CA GLN A 49 -4.63 -3.20 13.45
C GLN A 49 -4.99 -1.91 14.21
N THR A 50 -4.99 -0.78 13.50
CA THR A 50 -5.37 0.53 14.06
C THR A 50 -6.82 0.53 14.50
N ALA A 51 -7.74 0.03 13.66
CA ALA A 51 -9.15 -0.08 14.01
C ALA A 51 -9.37 -0.96 15.26
N ASN A 52 -8.74 -2.14 15.31
CA ASN A 52 -8.81 -3.02 16.48
C ASN A 52 -8.27 -2.35 17.75
N THR A 53 -7.15 -1.63 17.63
CA THR A 53 -6.56 -0.88 18.75
C THR A 53 -7.49 0.22 19.25
N GLN A 54 -8.12 0.97 18.33
CA GLN A 54 -9.09 2.01 18.69
C GLN A 54 -10.32 1.43 19.40
N ILE A 55 -10.86 0.30 18.92
CA ILE A 55 -11.98 -0.40 19.57
C ILE A 55 -11.58 -0.81 21.00
N ARG A 56 -10.40 -1.41 21.16
CA ARG A 56 -9.89 -1.85 22.46
C ARG A 56 -9.70 -0.68 23.42
N LEU A 57 -9.13 0.44 22.94
CA LEU A 57 -8.99 1.67 23.74
C LEU A 57 -10.34 2.24 24.15
N ALA A 58 -11.31 2.29 23.23
CA ALA A 58 -12.66 2.76 23.54
C ALA A 58 -13.32 1.91 24.64
N LEU A 59 -13.21 0.57 24.56
CA LEU A 59 -13.69 -0.34 25.61
C LEU A 59 -12.97 -0.09 26.95
N MET A 60 -11.64 0.06 26.95
CA MET A 60 -10.88 0.38 28.16
C MET A 60 -11.36 1.69 28.81
N PHE A 61 -11.59 2.74 28.03
CA PHE A 61 -12.13 4.00 28.56
C PHE A 61 -13.54 3.83 29.14
N GLN A 62 -14.41 3.04 28.49
CA GLN A 62 -15.74 2.74 29.01
C GLN A 62 -15.68 1.97 30.33
N ILE A 63 -14.77 1.01 30.48
CA ILE A 63 -14.54 0.28 31.73
C ILE A 63 -14.11 1.25 32.84
N LEU A 64 -13.13 2.12 32.57
CA LEU A 64 -12.66 3.10 33.55
C LEU A 64 -13.79 4.03 34.00
N LYS A 65 -14.62 4.49 33.06
CA LYS A 65 -15.78 5.34 33.36
C LYS A 65 -16.85 4.60 34.19
N ALA A 66 -17.15 3.34 33.85
CA ALA A 66 -18.09 2.52 34.62
C ALA A 66 -17.58 2.31 36.05
N ARG A 67 -16.28 2.04 36.23
CA ARG A 67 -15.66 1.92 37.55
C ARG A 67 -15.73 3.23 38.34
N GLN A 68 -15.44 4.37 37.69
CA GLN A 68 -15.54 5.70 38.30
C GLN A 68 -16.96 5.99 38.80
N ASN A 69 -17.97 5.57 38.04
CA ASN A 69 -19.39 5.73 38.37
C ASN A 69 -19.93 4.67 39.35
N GLN A 70 -19.08 3.74 39.84
CA GLN A 70 -19.50 2.58 40.64
C GLN A 70 -20.50 1.64 39.94
N GLU A 71 -20.56 1.68 38.60
CA GLU A 71 -21.36 0.76 37.76
C GLU A 71 -20.62 -0.59 37.60
N LEU A 72 -20.45 -1.34 38.70
CA LEU A 72 -19.59 -2.52 38.76
C LEU A 72 -20.03 -3.68 37.85
N ASP A 73 -21.34 -3.92 37.72
CA ASP A 73 -21.86 -4.97 36.84
C ASP A 73 -21.52 -4.67 35.38
N LYS A 74 -21.71 -3.41 34.97
CA LYS A 74 -21.36 -2.95 33.62
C LYS A 74 -19.86 -2.99 33.39
N ALA A 75 -19.05 -2.59 34.36
CA ALA A 75 -17.60 -2.70 34.27
C ALA A 75 -17.16 -4.16 34.10
N THR A 76 -17.83 -5.09 34.78
CA THR A 76 -17.58 -6.54 34.67
C THR A 76 -17.92 -7.04 33.27
N ILE A 77 -19.10 -6.69 32.73
CA ILE A 77 -19.52 -7.06 31.37
C ILE A 77 -18.53 -6.52 30.33
N LEU A 78 -18.18 -5.23 30.42
CA LEU A 78 -17.24 -4.61 29.48
C LEU A 78 -15.83 -5.20 29.58
N THR A 79 -15.40 -5.60 30.78
CA THR A 79 -14.09 -6.25 30.98
C THR A 79 -14.06 -7.64 30.33
N HIS A 80 -15.17 -8.39 30.35
CA HIS A 80 -15.25 -9.68 29.64
C HIS A 80 -15.30 -9.52 28.12
N ALA A 81 -15.73 -8.36 27.62
CA ALA A 81 -15.79 -8.05 26.19
C ALA A 81 -14.48 -7.47 25.63
N LEU A 82 -13.50 -7.17 26.49
CA LEU A 82 -12.18 -6.62 26.14
C LEU A 82 -11.16 -7.73 25.85
#